data_AF-A0A329MTS0-F1
#
_entry.id   AF-A0A329MTS0-F1
#
_cell.length_a   1.000
_cell.length_b   1.000
_cell.length_c   1.000
_cell.angle_alpha   90.00
_cell.angle_beta   90.00
_cell.angle_gamma   90.00
#
_symmetry.space_group_name_H-M   'P 1'
#
loop_
_entity.id
_entity.type
_entity.pdbx_description
1 polymer ?
#
loop_
_entity_poly.entity_id
_entity_poly.type
_entity_poly.pdbx_seq_one_letter_code
_entity_poly.pdbx_strand_id
1 'polypeptide(L)'
;MTKYVNANKVLPEALVQEIQKYVQGQHLYIPRSDRKAWGSSTGIREDLQERNAEIVRMYKSGVNMIKLTELFYLSVERIEAIIYDDLSK
;
A
#
# COMPACT_ATOMS: atom_id res chain seq x y z
N MET A 1 -2.51 -4.34 -15.26
CA MET A 1 -2.52 -3.05 -15.98
C MET A 1 -3.98 -2.67 -16.22
N THR A 2 -4.48 -1.61 -15.60
CA THR A 2 -5.84 -1.11 -15.87
C THR A 2 -5.88 -0.59 -17.30
N LYS A 3 -6.55 -1.32 -18.20
CA LYS A 3 -6.68 -0.92 -19.60
C LYS A 3 -7.51 0.35 -19.69
N TYR A 4 -7.15 1.24 -20.61
CA TYR A 4 -7.99 2.38 -20.95
C TYR A 4 -9.38 1.89 -21.36
N VAL A 5 -10.41 2.53 -20.79
CA VAL A 5 -11.79 2.29 -21.13
C VAL A 5 -12.40 3.62 -21.56
N ASN A 6 -12.93 3.66 -22.77
CA ASN A 6 -13.62 4.85 -23.27
C ASN A 6 -14.99 4.96 -22.59
N ALA A 7 -15.25 6.10 -21.95
CA ALA A 7 -16.49 6.34 -21.20
C ALA A 7 -17.75 6.16 -22.06
N ASN A 8 -17.73 6.60 -23.33
CA ASN A 8 -18.87 6.48 -24.25
C ASN A 8 -19.19 5.02 -24.62
N LYS A 9 -18.26 4.08 -24.38
CA LYS A 9 -18.47 2.66 -24.66
C LYS A 9 -19.09 1.90 -23.48
N VAL A 10 -19.05 2.47 -22.26
CA VAL A 10 -19.41 1.74 -21.03
C VAL A 10 -20.41 2.48 -20.14
N LEU A 11 -20.54 3.80 -20.30
CA LEU A 11 -21.49 4.61 -19.53
C LEU A 11 -22.70 4.99 -20.40
N PRO A 12 -23.91 5.12 -19.81
CA PRO A 12 -25.05 5.71 -20.49
C PRO A 12 -24.78 7.14 -20.94
N GLU A 13 -25.32 7.53 -22.09
CA GLU A 13 -25.11 8.85 -22.69
C GLU A 13 -25.48 9.99 -21.73
N ALA A 14 -26.63 9.89 -21.04
CA ALA A 14 -27.07 10.89 -20.07
C ALA A 14 -26.05 11.09 -18.93
N LEU A 15 -25.36 10.03 -18.50
CA LEU A 15 -24.34 10.12 -17.46
C LEU A 15 -23.06 10.79 -17.99
N VAL A 16 -22.67 10.49 -19.24
CA VAL A 16 -21.54 11.17 -19.88
C VAL A 16 -21.81 12.67 -20.00
N GLN A 17 -23.02 13.05 -20.44
CA GLN A 17 -23.43 14.45 -20.53
C GLN A 17 -23.39 15.14 -19.17
N GLU A 18 -23.79 14.44 -18.09
CA GLU A 18 -23.72 14.99 -16.74
C GLU A 18 -22.27 15.20 -16.29
N ILE A 19 -21.38 14.21 -16.49
CA ILE A 19 -19.96 14.33 -16.15
C ILE A 19 -19.31 15.49 -16.92
N GLN A 20 -19.68 15.67 -18.19
CA GLN A 20 -19.18 16.76 -19.04
C GLN A 20 -19.53 18.16 -18.51
N LYS A 21 -20.54 18.32 -17.64
CA LYS A 21 -20.79 19.60 -16.97
C LYS A 21 -19.69 19.98 -15.98
N TYR A 22 -18.95 18.99 -15.47
CA TYR A 22 -17.90 19.18 -14.46
C TYR A 22 -16.48 19.04 -15.06
N VAL A 23 -16.29 18.13 -16.01
CA VAL A 23 -14.97 17.85 -16.61
C VAL A 23 -15.10 17.39 -18.07
N GLN A 24 -14.32 17.99 -18.97
CA GLN A 24 -14.31 17.66 -20.40
C GLN A 24 -12.88 17.46 -20.91
N GLY A 25 -12.68 16.46 -21.78
CA GLY A 25 -11.40 16.21 -22.43
C GLY A 25 -10.28 15.69 -21.52
N GLN A 26 -10.60 15.27 -20.29
CA GLN A 26 -9.62 14.81 -19.30
C GLN A 26 -9.91 13.37 -18.84
N HIS A 27 -8.89 12.71 -18.26
CA HIS A 27 -9.05 11.41 -17.61
C HIS A 27 -9.58 11.58 -16.19
N LEU A 28 -10.72 10.96 -15.89
CA LEU A 28 -11.32 10.91 -14.56
C LEU A 28 -11.09 9.53 -13.93
N TYR A 29 -10.45 9.50 -12.76
CA TYR A 29 -10.29 8.27 -11.99
C TYR A 29 -11.57 7.98 -11.20
N ILE A 30 -12.15 6.79 -11.43
CA ILE A 30 -13.27 6.28 -10.63
C ILE A 30 -12.68 5.34 -9.56
N PRO A 31 -12.76 5.70 -8.27
CA PRO A 31 -12.25 4.85 -7.21
C PRO A 31 -13.05 3.54 -7.14
N ARG A 32 -12.35 2.43 -6.87
CA ARG A 32 -13.00 1.15 -6.59
C ARG A 32 -13.81 1.23 -5.29
N SER A 33 -15.02 0.69 -5.31
CA SER A 33 -15.85 0.53 -4.12
C SER A 33 -15.29 -0.54 -3.18
N ASP A 34 -14.63 -1.56 -3.72
CA ASP A 34 -13.88 -2.58 -2.98
C ASP A 34 -12.40 -2.18 -2.85
N ARG A 35 -12.08 -1.27 -1.92
CA ARG A 35 -10.67 -1.09 -1.53
C ARG A 35 -10.18 -2.39 -0.89
N LYS A 36 -9.54 -3.26 -1.67
CA LYS A 36 -8.69 -4.31 -1.11
C LYS A 36 -7.66 -3.62 -0.23
N ALA A 37 -7.56 -4.05 1.03
CA ALA A 37 -6.55 -3.53 1.93
C ALA A 37 -5.17 -3.69 1.26
N TRP A 38 -4.33 -2.66 1.39
CA TRP A 38 -3.00 -2.66 0.80
C TRP A 38 -2.26 -3.99 1.08
N GLY A 39 -1.72 -4.62 0.03
CA GLY A 39 -0.96 -5.86 0.13
C GLY A 39 -1.76 -7.17 0.08
N SER A 40 -3.11 -7.14 0.11
CA SER A 40 -3.92 -8.37 0.16
C SER A 40 -4.06 -9.12 -1.18
N SER A 41 -3.55 -8.58 -2.28
CA SER A 41 -3.59 -9.21 -3.60
C SER A 41 -2.30 -9.94 -3.99
N THR A 42 -1.21 -9.74 -3.23
CA THR A 42 0.14 -10.17 -3.63
C THR A 42 0.91 -10.88 -2.51
N GLY A 43 0.34 -11.11 -1.33
CA GLY A 43 1.03 -11.75 -0.20
C GLY A 43 2.06 -10.84 0.52
N ILE A 44 2.29 -9.65 -0.02
CA ILE A 44 3.31 -8.71 0.47
C ILE A 44 3.00 -8.26 1.91
N ARG A 45 1.73 -8.25 2.30
CA ARG A 45 1.35 -7.85 3.66
C ARG A 45 1.82 -8.89 4.67
N GLU A 46 1.63 -10.17 4.36
CA GLU A 46 2.05 -11.29 5.18
C GLU A 46 3.58 -11.35 5.29
N ASP A 47 4.30 -11.23 4.18
CA ASP A 47 5.77 -11.21 4.15
C ASP A 47 6.35 -10.06 5.01
N LEU A 48 5.74 -8.87 4.91
CA LEU A 48 6.16 -7.72 5.72
C LEU A 48 5.85 -7.92 7.20
N GLN A 49 4.75 -8.58 7.55
CA GLN A 49 4.40 -8.89 8.93
C GLN A 49 5.37 -9.92 9.53
N GLU A 50 5.68 -10.99 8.79
CA GLU A 50 6.64 -12.01 9.22
C GLU A 50 8.04 -11.40 9.42
N ARG A 51 8.52 -10.64 8.43
CA ARG A 51 9.80 -9.92 8.54
C ARG A 51 9.83 -8.97 9.74
N ASN A 52 8.77 -8.20 9.97
CA ASN A 52 8.72 -7.26 11.08
C ASN A 52 8.71 -8.00 12.44
N ALA A 53 8.00 -9.12 12.55
CA ALA A 53 8.02 -9.96 13.74
C ALA A 53 9.42 -10.54 14.01
N GLU A 54 10.15 -10.93 12.96
CA GLU A 54 11.54 -11.37 13.07
C GLU A 54 12.45 -10.27 13.61
N ILE A 55 12.37 -9.06 13.04
CA ILE A 55 13.15 -7.90 13.46
C ILE A 55 12.95 -7.62 14.96
N VAL A 56 11.69 -7.60 15.40
CA VAL A 56 11.32 -7.38 16.80
C VAL A 56 11.88 -8.49 17.70
N ARG A 57 11.77 -9.76 17.28
CA ARG A 57 12.27 -10.89 18.05
C ARG A 57 13.78 -10.82 18.24
N MET A 58 14.52 -10.55 17.17
CA MET A 58 15.97 -10.39 17.21
C MET A 58 16.37 -9.20 18.10
N TYR A 59 15.67 -8.07 18.00
CA TYR A 59 15.90 -6.93 18.88
C TYR A 59 15.67 -7.28 20.36
N LYS A 60 14.55 -7.93 20.69
CA LYS A 60 14.24 -8.38 22.06
C LYS A 60 15.26 -9.41 22.60
N SER A 61 15.93 -10.15 21.71
CA SER A 61 17.07 -11.03 22.08
C SER A 61 18.42 -10.32 22.24
N GLY A 62 18.47 -8.99 22.09
CA GLY A 62 19.67 -8.17 22.30
C GLY A 62 20.47 -7.84 21.04
N VAL A 63 19.94 -8.13 19.84
CA VAL A 63 20.61 -7.74 18.59
C VAL A 63 20.53 -6.22 18.41
N ASN A 64 21.68 -5.59 18.18
CA ASN A 64 21.79 -4.14 18.00
C ASN A 64 21.06 -3.68 16.71
N MET A 65 20.43 -2.50 16.78
CA MET A 65 19.72 -1.85 15.68
C MET A 65 20.55 -1.70 14.39
N ILE A 66 21.83 -1.35 14.49
CA ILE A 66 22.73 -1.27 13.33
C ILE A 66 22.86 -2.65 12.67
N LYS A 67 22.98 -3.71 13.46
CA LYS A 67 23.04 -5.08 12.90
C LYS A 67 21.75 -5.48 12.20
N LEU A 68 20.60 -5.04 12.72
CA LEU A 68 19.30 -5.26 12.08
C LEU A 68 19.19 -4.51 10.74
N THR A 69 19.72 -3.29 10.63
CA THR A 69 19.74 -2.57 9.35
C THR A 69 20.52 -3.33 8.27
N GLU A 70 21.66 -3.91 8.64
CA GLU A 70 22.47 -4.74 7.73
C GLU A 70 21.76 -6.05 7.35
N LEU A 71 21.18 -6.75 8.33
CA LEU A 71 20.53 -8.06 8.11
C LEU A 71 19.28 -7.97 7.23
N PHE A 72 18.51 -6.89 7.38
CA PHE A 72 17.23 -6.72 6.68
C PHE A 72 17.30 -5.72 5.52
N TYR A 73 18.46 -5.10 5.29
CA TYR A 73 18.67 -4.07 4.27
C TYR A 73 17.67 -2.91 4.37
N LEU A 74 17.43 -2.46 5.59
CA LEU A 74 16.50 -1.37 5.91
C LEU A 74 17.24 -0.18 6.51
N SER A 75 16.69 1.01 6.35
CA SER A 75 17.22 2.19 7.02
C SER A 75 17.00 2.09 8.53
N VAL A 76 17.80 2.84 9.31
CA VAL A 76 17.70 2.90 10.77
C VAL A 76 16.29 3.34 11.18
N GLU A 77 15.75 4.37 10.53
CA GLU A 77 14.42 4.93 10.82
C GLU A 77 13.32 3.89 10.60
N ARG A 78 13.50 3.02 9.59
CA ARG A 78 12.50 1.97 9.33
C ARG A 78 12.56 0.87 10.38
N ILE A 79 13.76 0.47 10.81
CA ILE A 79 13.92 -0.49 11.91
C ILE A 79 13.34 0.07 13.21
N GLU A 80 13.62 1.34 13.52
CA GLU A 80 13.04 2.05 14.69
C GLU A 80 11.52 2.03 14.65
N ALA A 81 10.91 2.46 13.55
CA ALA A 81 9.46 2.47 13.40
C ALA A 81 8.87 1.07 13.62
N ILE A 82 9.48 0.02 13.07
CA ILE A 82 9.00 -1.36 13.26
C ILE A 82 9.05 -1.78 14.73
N ILE A 83 10.14 -1.46 15.44
CA ILE A 83 10.32 -1.81 16.85
C ILE A 83 9.34 -1.02 17.74
N TYR A 84 9.23 0.30 17.54
CA TYR A 84 8.37 1.15 18.37
C TYR A 84 6.87 0.93 18.10
N ASP A 85 6.48 0.63 16.86
CA ASP A 85 5.10 0.23 16.53
C ASP A 85 4.70 -1.10 17.19
N ASP A 86 5.66 -1.97 17.52
CA ASP A 86 5.40 -3.21 18.27
C ASP A 86 5.35 -2.98 19.78
N LEU A 87 6.27 -2.16 20.31
CA LEU A 87 6.33 -1.85 21.75
C LEU A 87 5.19 -0.94 22.25
N SER A 88 4.51 -0.25 21.34
CA SER A 88 3.36 0.62 21.64
C SER A 88 2.02 -0.14 21.67
N LYS A 89 2.04 -1.45 21.43
CA LYS A 89 0.87 -2.35 21.58
C LYS A 89 0.89 -3.04 22.93
#